data_AF-M9WAK0-F1
#
_entry.id   AF-M9WAK0-F1
#
_cell.length_a   1.000
_cell.length_b   1.000
_cell.length_c   1.000
_cell.angle_alpha   90.00
_cell.angle_beta   90.00
_cell.angle_gamma   90.00
#
_symmetry.space_group_name_H-M   'P 1'
#
loop_
_entity.id
_entity.type
_entity.pdbx_description
1 polymer ?
#
loop_
_entity_poly.entity_id
_entity_poly.type
_entity_poly.pdbx_seq_one_letter_code
_entity_poly.pdbx_strand_id
1 'polypeptide(L)'
;MNFDKTNKTYLDWINNPNLDQELKELLLNASDQELSAAFNLELEFGTAGIRGILGAGPGRFNVYTIKKVTIAYAKLLLKKYHNRLQDGVVVGHDNRHNSSKFAKLVAEILTSFGIKAYLFKDNAMKPTPVVSFATKTLNCIGGIVITASHNPSQYNGYKIYDPAGCQLMPEDTDVIASEMDKIQDILNWTFTAKKELLETVSQKVIDKYFEMIKNLEFYKNQQKSKSQIKIIFSAVNGTGTEFTPIVLEQSGYDVIQVAEHAFEDETFKNVINPNPEFDPAWKIPLEYAKKYDADLIIMNDPDADRFGMAVKHNNQFIRLNGNETGPVLIDWKLDNLKRLNKLPKNPALYSSFVTSDLGDRIASEGYGATIVKTLTGFKWMGNEIAKEKDNGLNFVFAYEESFGYVLDDSTRDKDGIQASIMIAEACWYYKQKNMTLIDYLDSLYDKYGYYFTDTINLNFKPEEKDLKIKPLMQSLRTKGLIEIANLKVIKTEDYINGLYNMPGQDLLKFYLEDKSWFAVRPSGTEPKLKIYFIGVDKSHKLAKQKVSAIYQELKQLLEI
;
A
#
# COMPACT_ATOMS: atom_id res chain seq x y z
N MET A 1 -12.05 -18.23 -28.38
CA MET A 1 -11.18 -17.70 -29.44
C MET A 1 -9.97 -18.59 -29.50
N ASN A 2 -9.54 -19.03 -30.68
CA ASN A 2 -8.33 -19.85 -30.82
C ASN A 2 -7.11 -18.94 -30.86
N PHE A 3 -6.02 -19.34 -30.21
CA PHE A 3 -4.76 -18.60 -30.25
C PHE A 3 -4.00 -18.96 -31.52
N ASP A 4 -3.45 -17.96 -32.21
CA ASP A 4 -2.61 -18.18 -33.37
C ASP A 4 -1.23 -18.71 -32.95
N LYS A 5 -1.04 -20.03 -33.00
CA LYS A 5 0.24 -20.69 -32.69
C LYS A 5 1.36 -20.39 -33.71
N THR A 6 1.07 -19.63 -34.77
CA THR A 6 2.09 -19.06 -35.66
C THR A 6 2.62 -17.71 -35.19
N ASN A 7 2.08 -17.17 -34.08
CA ASN A 7 2.59 -15.96 -33.43
C ASN A 7 4.10 -16.05 -33.22
N LYS A 8 4.83 -15.08 -33.78
CA LYS A 8 6.29 -15.07 -33.79
C LYS A 8 6.88 -15.12 -32.38
N THR A 9 6.39 -14.29 -31.46
CA THR A 9 6.88 -14.24 -30.07
C THR A 9 6.64 -15.56 -29.34
N TYR A 10 5.49 -16.21 -29.56
CA TYR A 10 5.23 -17.55 -29.03
C TYR A 10 6.24 -18.58 -29.57
N LEU A 11 6.47 -18.59 -30.89
CA LEU A 11 7.45 -19.49 -31.52
C LEU A 11 8.88 -19.23 -31.02
N ASP A 12 9.24 -17.97 -30.83
CA ASP A 12 10.54 -17.56 -30.29
C ASP A 12 10.72 -18.09 -28.86
N TRP A 13 9.67 -18.07 -28.02
CA TRP A 13 9.73 -18.63 -26.66
C TRP A 13 9.78 -20.16 -26.67
N ILE A 14 8.80 -20.83 -27.28
CA ILE A 14 8.62 -22.29 -27.15
C ILE A 14 9.80 -23.08 -27.76
N ASN A 15 10.43 -22.54 -28.80
CA ASN A 15 11.56 -23.15 -29.48
C ASN A 15 12.92 -22.74 -28.88
N ASN A 16 12.97 -21.78 -27.94
CA ASN A 16 14.24 -21.35 -27.36
C ASN A 16 14.81 -22.45 -26.43
N PRO A 17 16.07 -22.88 -26.63
CA PRO A 17 16.69 -23.90 -25.79
C PRO A 17 17.01 -23.39 -24.37
N ASN A 18 17.10 -22.07 -24.17
CA ASN A 18 17.36 -21.41 -22.89
C ASN A 18 16.07 -21.00 -22.15
N LEU A 19 14.90 -21.40 -22.65
CA LEU A 19 13.64 -21.21 -21.92
C LEU A 19 13.65 -22.06 -20.65
N ASP A 20 13.34 -21.43 -19.51
CA ASP A 20 13.15 -22.12 -18.23
C ASP A 20 12.15 -23.28 -18.40
N GLN A 21 12.54 -24.46 -17.91
CA GLN A 21 11.83 -25.71 -18.17
C GLN A 21 10.40 -25.68 -17.61
N GLU A 22 10.19 -25.11 -16.43
CA GLU A 22 8.86 -25.00 -15.82
C GLU A 22 7.96 -24.10 -16.67
N LEU A 23 8.50 -22.98 -17.18
CA LEU A 23 7.77 -22.08 -18.06
C LEU A 23 7.46 -22.74 -19.42
N LYS A 24 8.38 -23.54 -19.95
CA LYS A 24 8.16 -24.29 -21.19
C LYS A 24 7.02 -25.30 -21.04
N GLU A 25 6.97 -26.01 -19.92
CA GLU A 25 5.89 -26.95 -19.60
C GLU A 25 4.54 -26.24 -19.43
N LEU A 26 4.52 -25.05 -18.82
CA LEU A 26 3.31 -24.23 -18.75
C LEU A 26 2.80 -23.84 -20.14
N LEU A 27 3.70 -23.46 -21.07
CA LEU A 27 3.29 -23.13 -22.45
C LEU A 27 2.73 -24.32 -23.22
N LEU A 28 3.31 -25.51 -23.06
CA LEU A 28 2.85 -26.73 -23.74
C LEU A 28 1.45 -27.16 -23.30
N ASN A 29 1.10 -26.90 -22.02
CA ASN A 29 -0.17 -27.29 -21.42
C ASN A 29 -1.21 -26.15 -21.39
N ALA A 30 -0.83 -24.94 -21.80
CA ALA A 30 -1.71 -23.77 -21.78
C ALA A 30 -2.86 -23.89 -22.77
N SER A 31 -4.05 -23.48 -22.33
CA SER A 31 -5.20 -23.25 -23.20
C SER A 31 -4.98 -22.04 -24.12
N ASP A 32 -5.75 -21.96 -25.21
CA ASP A 32 -5.69 -20.82 -26.13
C ASP A 32 -6.02 -19.47 -25.44
N GLN A 33 -6.86 -19.49 -24.39
CA GLN A 33 -7.15 -18.30 -23.60
C GLN A 33 -5.92 -17.86 -22.78
N GLU A 34 -5.21 -18.81 -22.18
CA GLU A 34 -3.99 -18.52 -21.40
C GLU A 34 -2.85 -18.04 -22.30
N LEU A 35 -2.70 -18.63 -23.48
CA LEU A 35 -1.73 -18.19 -24.50
C LEU A 35 -2.05 -16.79 -25.01
N SER A 36 -3.32 -16.49 -25.29
CA SER A 36 -3.74 -15.14 -25.67
C SER A 36 -3.39 -14.11 -24.59
N ALA A 37 -3.69 -14.41 -23.32
CA ALA A 37 -3.33 -13.53 -22.20
C ALA A 37 -1.81 -13.41 -21.98
N ALA A 38 -1.02 -14.40 -22.40
CA ALA A 38 0.43 -14.40 -22.26
C ALA A 38 1.19 -13.70 -23.40
N PHE A 39 0.67 -13.73 -24.64
CA PHE A 39 1.38 -13.28 -25.84
C PHE A 39 0.71 -12.13 -26.61
N ASN A 40 -0.54 -11.79 -26.30
CA ASN A 40 -1.22 -10.62 -26.88
C ASN A 40 -1.22 -9.40 -25.94
N LEU A 41 -0.60 -9.53 -24.77
CA LEU A 41 -0.45 -8.49 -23.76
C LEU A 41 1.02 -8.39 -23.34
N GLU A 42 1.46 -7.20 -22.96
CA GLU A 42 2.73 -6.99 -22.28
C GLU A 42 2.46 -6.50 -20.86
N LEU A 43 3.30 -6.92 -19.91
CA LEU A 43 3.26 -6.34 -18.57
C LEU A 43 3.80 -4.92 -18.58
N GLU A 44 2.94 -3.97 -18.28
CA GLU A 44 3.30 -2.55 -18.17
C GLU A 44 3.99 -2.24 -16.84
N PHE A 45 4.95 -1.32 -16.87
CA PHE A 45 5.54 -0.73 -15.67
C PHE A 45 4.55 0.26 -15.06
N GLY A 46 3.84 -0.17 -14.03
CA GLY A 46 2.83 0.63 -13.35
C GLY A 46 3.42 1.67 -12.39
N THR A 47 2.53 2.42 -11.74
CA THR A 47 2.88 3.56 -10.89
C THR A 47 3.85 3.28 -9.73
N ALA A 48 3.97 2.03 -9.26
CA ALA A 48 4.79 1.63 -8.12
C ALA A 48 5.72 0.45 -8.46
N GLY A 49 5.91 0.17 -9.75
CA GLY A 49 6.57 -1.05 -10.23
C GLY A 49 5.67 -1.93 -11.09
N ILE A 50 6.10 -3.16 -11.32
CA ILE A 50 5.37 -4.14 -12.16
C ILE A 50 4.63 -5.12 -11.28
N ARG A 51 3.38 -5.46 -11.65
CA ARG A 51 2.62 -6.57 -11.06
C ARG A 51 2.01 -7.39 -12.18
N GLY A 52 1.97 -8.69 -12.00
CA GLY A 52 1.37 -9.60 -12.97
C GLY A 52 1.06 -10.96 -12.39
N ILE A 53 0.22 -11.70 -13.09
CA ILE A 53 -0.01 -13.11 -12.78
C ILE A 53 1.24 -13.90 -13.19
N LEU A 54 1.69 -14.79 -12.31
CA LEU A 54 2.80 -15.70 -12.58
C LEU A 54 2.49 -16.59 -13.79
N GLY A 55 3.48 -16.81 -14.65
CA GLY A 55 3.33 -17.71 -15.80
C GLY A 55 4.33 -17.42 -16.91
N ALA A 56 4.24 -18.19 -18.00
CA ALA A 56 5.12 -18.06 -19.14
C ALA A 56 4.63 -16.99 -20.15
N GLY A 57 5.56 -16.39 -20.89
CA GLY A 57 5.31 -15.37 -21.90
C GLY A 57 5.51 -13.92 -21.40
N PRO A 58 5.56 -12.94 -22.32
CA PRO A 58 5.81 -11.52 -22.02
C PRO A 58 4.68 -10.82 -21.25
N GLY A 59 3.44 -11.29 -21.35
CA GLY A 59 2.28 -10.79 -20.61
C GLY A 59 2.14 -11.37 -19.19
N ARG A 60 3.11 -12.17 -18.74
CA ARG A 60 3.12 -12.83 -17.42
C ARG A 60 4.34 -12.44 -16.61
N PHE A 61 4.22 -12.56 -15.29
CA PHE A 61 5.31 -12.26 -14.37
C PHE A 61 6.19 -13.50 -14.20
N ASN A 62 7.46 -13.42 -14.59
CA ASN A 62 8.37 -14.56 -14.54
C ASN A 62 9.84 -14.12 -14.44
N VAL A 63 10.73 -15.10 -14.47
CA VAL A 63 12.19 -14.91 -14.43
C VAL A 63 12.70 -13.91 -15.49
N TYR A 64 12.12 -13.89 -16.69
CA TYR A 64 12.54 -12.97 -17.76
C TYR A 64 12.01 -11.56 -17.54
N THR A 65 10.81 -11.41 -16.97
CA THR A 65 10.32 -10.12 -16.47
C THR A 65 11.31 -9.55 -15.44
N ILE A 66 11.70 -10.36 -14.44
CA ILE A 66 12.68 -9.96 -13.42
C ILE A 66 14.00 -9.52 -14.06
N LYS A 67 14.55 -10.32 -14.98
CA LYS A 67 15.78 -9.97 -15.70
C LYS A 67 15.64 -8.63 -16.43
N LYS A 68 14.60 -8.45 -17.24
CA LYS A 68 14.37 -7.26 -18.07
C LYS A 68 14.33 -5.99 -17.23
N VAL A 69 13.55 -6.02 -16.15
CA VAL A 69 13.40 -4.89 -15.21
C VAL A 69 14.71 -4.59 -14.48
N THR A 70 15.39 -5.62 -13.97
CA THR A 70 16.62 -5.44 -13.21
C THR A 70 17.75 -4.89 -14.08
N ILE A 71 17.88 -5.34 -15.33
CA ILE A 71 18.86 -4.83 -16.29
C ILE A 71 18.58 -3.34 -16.58
N ALA A 72 17.33 -2.99 -16.86
CA ALA A 72 16.94 -1.61 -17.12
C ALA A 72 17.22 -0.71 -15.90
N TYR A 73 16.89 -1.20 -14.70
CA TYR A 73 17.19 -0.48 -13.45
C TYR A 73 18.69 -0.34 -13.19
N ALA A 74 19.49 -1.39 -13.43
CA ALA A 74 20.95 -1.33 -13.30
C ALA A 74 21.56 -0.25 -14.20
N LYS A 75 21.08 -0.14 -15.45
CA LYS A 75 21.49 0.94 -16.37
C LYS A 75 21.13 2.33 -15.85
N LEU A 76 19.94 2.51 -15.29
CA LEU A 76 19.54 3.77 -14.65
C LEU A 76 20.50 4.12 -13.51
N LEU A 77 20.79 3.17 -12.62
CA LEU A 77 21.69 3.36 -11.49
C LEU A 77 23.12 3.70 -11.94
N LEU A 78 23.64 3.01 -12.96
CA LEU A 78 24.95 3.31 -13.55
C LEU A 78 25.02 4.75 -14.08
N LYS A 79 23.95 5.24 -14.71
CA LYS A 79 23.90 6.61 -15.22
C LYS A 79 23.77 7.64 -14.09
N LYS A 80 22.84 7.43 -13.15
CA LYS A 80 22.46 8.40 -12.12
C LYS A 80 23.44 8.43 -10.94
N TYR A 81 24.06 7.30 -10.61
CA TYR A 81 24.84 7.09 -9.39
C TYR A 81 26.20 6.40 -9.65
N HIS A 82 26.86 6.68 -10.79
CA HIS A 82 28.14 6.06 -11.17
C HIS A 82 29.23 6.09 -10.07
N ASN A 83 29.25 7.11 -9.21
CA ASN A 83 30.22 7.23 -8.11
C ASN A 83 29.76 6.60 -6.78
N ARG A 84 28.56 6.02 -6.73
CA ARG A 84 27.91 5.50 -5.51
C ARG A 84 27.47 4.04 -5.65
N LEU A 85 27.97 3.31 -6.65
CA LEU A 85 27.58 1.90 -6.88
C LEU A 85 27.89 0.97 -5.69
N GLN A 86 28.85 1.35 -4.85
CA GLN A 86 29.23 0.63 -3.62
C GLN A 86 28.31 0.92 -2.43
N ASP A 87 27.47 1.95 -2.51
CA ASP A 87 26.40 2.17 -1.52
C ASP A 87 25.28 1.14 -1.70
N GLY A 88 25.13 0.61 -2.92
CA GLY A 88 24.36 -0.58 -3.23
C GLY A 88 22.84 -0.44 -3.19
N VAL A 89 22.16 -1.57 -3.35
CA VAL A 89 20.70 -1.68 -3.40
C VAL A 89 20.24 -2.76 -2.42
N VAL A 90 19.25 -2.44 -1.57
CA VAL A 90 18.62 -3.44 -0.68
C VAL A 90 17.53 -4.19 -1.44
N VAL A 91 17.54 -5.52 -1.37
CA VAL A 91 16.53 -6.37 -2.01
C VAL A 91 15.85 -7.22 -0.95
N GLY A 92 14.53 -7.10 -0.86
CA GLY A 92 13.67 -7.92 0.00
C GLY A 92 12.50 -8.50 -0.78
N HIS A 93 11.70 -9.32 -0.11
CA HIS A 93 10.54 -9.97 -0.71
C HIS A 93 9.51 -10.40 0.33
N ASP A 94 8.30 -10.73 -0.12
CA ASP A 94 7.26 -11.37 0.69
C ASP A 94 7.23 -12.91 0.51
N ASN A 95 6.21 -13.55 1.07
CA ASN A 95 6.00 -15.00 1.05
C ASN A 95 5.47 -15.57 -0.28
N ARG A 96 5.32 -14.77 -1.35
CA ARG A 96 4.69 -15.25 -2.59
C ARG A 96 5.57 -16.26 -3.32
N HIS A 97 4.92 -17.06 -4.16
CA HIS A 97 5.60 -18.05 -4.98
C HIS A 97 6.71 -17.40 -5.82
N ASN A 98 7.88 -18.04 -5.82
CA ASN A 98 9.13 -17.58 -6.44
C ASN A 98 9.74 -16.28 -5.90
N SER A 99 9.16 -15.60 -4.91
CA SER A 99 9.67 -14.32 -4.40
C SER A 99 11.13 -14.39 -3.93
N SER A 100 11.50 -15.43 -3.18
CA SER A 100 12.89 -15.65 -2.73
C SER A 100 13.86 -15.89 -3.91
N LYS A 101 13.46 -16.73 -4.89
CA LYS A 101 14.23 -17.00 -6.12
C LYS A 101 14.45 -15.72 -6.92
N PHE A 102 13.42 -14.90 -7.06
CA PHE A 102 13.49 -13.63 -7.78
C PHE A 102 14.34 -12.60 -7.06
N ALA A 103 14.23 -12.45 -5.74
CA ALA A 103 15.07 -11.54 -4.96
C ALA A 103 16.57 -11.86 -5.11
N LYS A 104 16.93 -13.15 -5.05
CA LYS A 104 18.29 -13.60 -5.29
C LYS A 104 18.76 -13.29 -6.71
N LEU A 105 17.93 -13.57 -7.72
CA LEU A 105 18.24 -13.25 -9.11
C LEU A 105 18.47 -11.75 -9.33
N VAL A 106 17.66 -10.89 -8.72
CA VAL A 106 17.85 -9.43 -8.76
C VAL A 106 19.23 -9.05 -8.25
N ALA A 107 19.59 -9.54 -7.06
CA ALA A 107 20.90 -9.24 -6.46
C ALA A 107 22.06 -9.73 -7.33
N GLU A 108 21.96 -10.95 -7.86
CA GLU A 108 22.96 -11.53 -8.76
C GLU A 108 23.14 -10.72 -10.05
N ILE A 109 22.05 -10.23 -10.65
CA ILE A 109 22.10 -9.36 -11.82
C ILE A 109 22.77 -8.03 -11.45
N LEU A 110 22.35 -7.36 -10.37
CA LEU A 110 22.93 -6.08 -9.96
C LEU A 110 24.45 -6.18 -9.74
N THR A 111 24.91 -7.24 -9.06
CA THR A 111 26.34 -7.47 -8.85
C THR A 111 27.11 -7.72 -10.15
N SER A 112 26.50 -8.34 -11.17
CA SER A 112 27.13 -8.50 -12.49
C SER A 112 27.41 -7.15 -13.19
N PHE A 113 26.60 -6.13 -12.90
CA PHE A 113 26.81 -4.75 -13.35
C PHE A 113 27.79 -3.96 -12.46
N GLY A 114 28.40 -4.59 -11.45
CA GLY A 114 29.31 -3.91 -10.52
C GLY A 114 28.59 -3.09 -9.43
N ILE A 115 27.29 -3.30 -9.25
CA ILE A 115 26.48 -2.63 -8.23
C ILE A 115 26.42 -3.53 -7.00
N LYS A 116 26.74 -2.99 -5.82
CA LYS A 116 26.59 -3.73 -4.56
C LYS A 116 25.11 -4.06 -4.32
N ALA A 117 24.81 -5.27 -3.85
CA ALA A 117 23.46 -5.68 -3.49
C ALA A 117 23.44 -6.21 -2.06
N TYR A 118 22.39 -5.88 -1.32
CA TYR A 118 22.13 -6.42 0.01
C TYR A 118 20.92 -7.33 -0.03
N LEU A 119 21.07 -8.56 0.48
CA LEU A 119 19.96 -9.43 0.83
C LEU A 119 19.82 -9.48 2.35
N PHE A 120 18.63 -9.76 2.85
CA PHE A 120 18.47 -10.07 4.26
C PHE A 120 19.08 -11.44 4.59
N LYS A 121 19.40 -11.64 5.87
CA LYS A 121 19.99 -12.89 6.36
C LYS A 121 19.16 -14.08 5.87
N ASP A 122 19.86 -15.08 5.32
CA ASP A 122 19.28 -16.31 4.77
C ASP A 122 18.27 -16.08 3.61
N ASN A 123 18.28 -14.89 2.99
CA ASN A 123 17.28 -14.44 2.02
C ASN A 123 15.85 -14.63 2.56
N ALA A 124 15.65 -14.31 3.85
CA ALA A 124 14.35 -14.38 4.50
C ALA A 124 13.45 -13.21 4.07
N MET A 125 12.14 -13.48 4.00
CA MET A 125 11.14 -12.45 3.67
C MET A 125 11.18 -11.29 4.66
N LYS A 126 10.87 -10.07 4.19
CA LYS A 126 10.84 -8.87 5.05
C LYS A 126 9.73 -7.91 4.65
N PRO A 127 9.10 -7.22 5.63
CA PRO A 127 8.11 -6.20 5.35
C PRO A 127 8.62 -5.15 4.37
N THR A 128 7.74 -4.70 3.47
CA THR A 128 7.97 -3.51 2.63
C THR A 128 8.54 -2.33 3.42
N PRO A 129 7.97 -1.93 4.58
CA PRO A 129 8.51 -0.82 5.37
C PRO A 129 9.95 -1.06 5.89
N VAL A 130 10.33 -2.31 6.16
CA VAL A 130 11.70 -2.64 6.60
C VAL A 130 12.70 -2.46 5.46
N VAL A 131 12.31 -2.77 4.21
CA VAL A 131 13.15 -2.51 3.04
C VAL A 131 13.31 -1.02 2.77
N SER A 132 12.23 -0.24 2.87
CA SER A 132 12.27 1.23 2.79
C SER A 132 13.19 1.81 3.86
N PHE A 133 13.04 1.39 5.12
CA PHE A 133 13.87 1.80 6.25
C PHE A 133 15.35 1.42 6.05
N ALA A 134 15.62 0.18 5.63
CA ALA A 134 16.99 -0.32 5.43
C ALA A 134 17.71 0.43 4.32
N THR A 135 17.00 0.74 3.22
CA THR A 135 17.52 1.53 2.09
C THR A 135 18.05 2.87 2.58
N LYS A 136 17.23 3.61 3.34
CA LYS A 136 17.60 4.90 3.92
C LYS A 136 18.71 4.78 4.98
N THR A 137 18.61 3.79 5.86
CA THR A 137 19.53 3.58 6.99
C THR A 137 20.94 3.17 6.56
N LEU A 138 21.05 2.40 5.48
CA LEU A 138 22.32 2.00 4.88
C LEU A 138 22.85 3.04 3.86
N ASN A 139 22.10 4.12 3.61
CA ASN A 139 22.42 5.12 2.59
C ASN A 139 22.57 4.51 1.18
N CYS A 140 21.79 3.47 0.89
CA CYS A 140 21.78 2.79 -0.40
C CYS A 140 21.30 3.71 -1.53
N ILE A 141 21.68 3.41 -2.78
CA ILE A 141 21.22 4.13 -3.97
C ILE A 141 19.85 3.65 -4.47
N GLY A 142 19.27 2.66 -3.81
CA GLY A 142 17.89 2.25 -4.02
C GLY A 142 17.50 1.01 -3.22
N GLY A 143 16.22 0.65 -3.35
CA GLY A 143 15.65 -0.54 -2.73
C GLY A 143 14.70 -1.26 -3.68
N ILE A 144 14.54 -2.57 -3.51
CA ILE A 144 13.62 -3.40 -4.30
C ILE A 144 12.85 -4.32 -3.37
N VAL A 145 11.55 -4.44 -3.60
CA VAL A 145 10.71 -5.45 -2.91
C VAL A 145 10.01 -6.31 -3.95
N ILE A 146 10.23 -7.62 -3.91
CA ILE A 146 9.48 -8.59 -4.70
C ILE A 146 8.19 -8.94 -3.95
N THR A 147 7.10 -8.32 -4.36
CA THR A 147 5.78 -8.47 -3.74
C THR A 147 4.67 -7.95 -4.66
N ALA A 148 3.49 -8.56 -4.58
CA ALA A 148 2.23 -8.00 -5.10
C ALA A 148 1.31 -7.47 -3.98
N SER A 149 1.85 -7.17 -2.80
CA SER A 149 1.12 -6.68 -1.61
C SER A 149 -0.05 -7.59 -1.25
N HIS A 150 -1.28 -7.13 -1.40
CA HIS A 150 -2.52 -7.84 -1.04
C HIS A 150 -3.22 -8.53 -2.23
N ASN A 151 -2.59 -8.60 -3.41
CA ASN A 151 -3.16 -9.32 -4.55
C ASN A 151 -3.30 -10.84 -4.23
N PRO A 152 -4.17 -11.59 -4.95
CA PRO A 152 -4.25 -13.05 -4.80
C PRO A 152 -2.92 -13.78 -5.02
N SER A 153 -2.82 -15.04 -4.59
CA SER A 153 -1.58 -15.85 -4.58
C SER A 153 -0.92 -15.99 -5.95
N GLN A 154 -1.70 -16.03 -7.04
CA GLN A 154 -1.18 -16.14 -8.40
C GLN A 154 -0.45 -14.89 -8.88
N TYR A 155 -0.53 -13.76 -8.17
CA TYR A 155 0.19 -12.53 -8.52
C TYR A 155 1.53 -12.46 -7.82
N ASN A 156 2.53 -11.90 -8.50
CA ASN A 156 3.75 -11.38 -7.90
C ASN A 156 4.07 -10.00 -8.51
N GLY A 157 5.06 -9.30 -7.96
CA GLY A 157 5.38 -7.95 -8.36
C GLY A 157 6.80 -7.51 -7.99
N TYR A 158 7.16 -6.32 -8.46
CA TYR A 158 8.50 -5.74 -8.35
C TYR A 158 8.34 -4.26 -8.04
N LYS A 159 8.52 -3.86 -6.77
CA LYS A 159 8.52 -2.46 -6.33
C LYS A 159 9.96 -1.91 -6.31
N ILE A 160 10.14 -0.64 -6.67
CA ILE A 160 11.46 0.01 -6.69
C ILE A 160 11.42 1.30 -5.88
N TYR A 161 12.48 1.52 -5.11
CA TYR A 161 12.66 2.62 -4.19
C TYR A 161 13.91 3.43 -4.53
N ASP A 162 13.83 4.73 -4.31
CA ASP A 162 14.93 5.69 -4.42
C ASP A 162 15.85 5.65 -3.17
N PRO A 163 16.95 6.44 -3.13
CA PRO A 163 17.83 6.51 -1.96
C PRO A 163 17.17 7.04 -0.67
N ALA A 164 16.05 7.77 -0.78
CA ALA A 164 15.29 8.22 0.39
C ALA A 164 14.42 7.09 0.97
N GLY A 165 14.28 5.96 0.26
CA GLY A 165 13.38 4.87 0.61
C GLY A 165 11.95 5.12 0.11
N CYS A 166 11.72 6.12 -0.74
CA CYS A 166 10.44 6.40 -1.37
C CYS A 166 10.28 5.56 -2.63
N GLN A 167 9.06 5.16 -2.98
CA GLN A 167 8.81 4.55 -4.29
C GLN A 167 9.20 5.51 -5.43
N LEU A 168 9.73 4.98 -6.53
CA LEU A 168 10.20 5.80 -7.66
C LEU A 168 9.09 6.69 -8.26
N MET A 169 9.52 7.90 -8.63
CA MET A 169 8.69 8.88 -9.34
C MET A 169 8.67 8.61 -10.86
N PRO A 170 7.66 9.11 -11.60
CA PRO A 170 7.48 8.83 -13.03
C PRO A 170 8.74 9.03 -13.89
N GLU A 171 9.52 10.06 -13.60
CA GLU A 171 10.75 10.37 -14.33
C GLU A 171 11.77 9.21 -14.35
N ASP A 172 11.87 8.44 -13.27
CA ASP A 172 12.76 7.29 -13.20
C ASP A 172 12.07 6.03 -13.74
N THR A 173 10.77 5.85 -13.49
CA THR A 173 10.03 4.66 -13.96
C THR A 173 9.88 4.65 -15.48
N ASP A 174 9.68 5.81 -16.10
CA ASP A 174 9.56 5.95 -17.56
C ASP A 174 10.89 5.64 -18.26
N VAL A 175 12.02 6.01 -17.63
CA VAL A 175 13.36 5.63 -18.12
C VAL A 175 13.56 4.12 -18.04
N ILE A 176 13.15 3.49 -16.94
CA ILE A 176 13.23 2.03 -16.80
C ILE A 176 12.37 1.34 -17.86
N ALA A 177 11.13 1.77 -18.05
CA ALA A 177 10.25 1.24 -19.09
C ALA A 177 10.88 1.37 -20.48
N SER A 178 11.39 2.55 -20.84
CA SER A 178 12.08 2.77 -22.12
C SER A 178 13.32 1.89 -22.28
N GLU A 179 14.10 1.67 -21.22
CA GLU A 179 15.26 0.77 -21.27
C GLU A 179 14.86 -0.71 -21.38
N MET A 180 13.72 -1.10 -20.80
CA MET A 180 13.17 -2.43 -20.97
C MET A 180 12.84 -2.69 -22.44
N ASP A 181 12.16 -1.76 -23.12
CA ASP A 181 11.75 -1.92 -24.53
C ASP A 181 12.92 -2.13 -25.49
N LYS A 182 14.12 -1.64 -25.12
CA LYS A 182 15.36 -1.83 -25.89
C LYS A 182 15.95 -3.24 -25.76
N ILE A 183 15.51 -4.04 -24.80
CA ILE A 183 16.02 -5.40 -24.55
C ILE A 183 15.23 -6.40 -25.40
N GLN A 184 15.84 -6.83 -26.51
CA GLN A 184 15.19 -7.70 -27.51
C GLN A 184 15.39 -9.20 -27.23
N ASP A 185 16.59 -9.63 -26.82
CA ASP A 185 16.91 -11.05 -26.59
C ASP A 185 17.10 -11.37 -25.10
N ILE A 186 16.00 -11.31 -24.34
CA ILE A 186 16.02 -11.59 -22.90
C ILE A 186 16.18 -13.08 -22.57
N LEU A 187 15.74 -13.97 -23.47
CA LEU A 187 15.75 -15.41 -23.25
C LEU A 187 17.19 -15.96 -23.23
N ASN A 188 18.05 -15.44 -24.10
CA ASN A 188 19.46 -15.83 -24.16
C ASN A 188 20.38 -14.95 -23.31
N TRP A 189 19.83 -13.99 -22.56
CA TRP A 189 20.64 -13.10 -21.74
C TRP A 189 21.28 -13.85 -20.57
N THR A 190 22.61 -13.78 -20.50
CA THR A 190 23.46 -14.40 -19.49
C THR A 190 24.28 -13.36 -18.73
N PHE A 191 24.70 -13.71 -17.51
CA PHE A 191 25.49 -12.85 -16.65
C PHE A 191 26.38 -13.66 -15.72
N THR A 192 27.37 -13.01 -15.12
CA THR A 192 28.21 -13.59 -14.07
C THR A 192 28.11 -12.72 -12.83
N ALA A 193 27.48 -13.23 -11.77
CA ALA A 193 27.37 -12.53 -10.50
C ALA A 193 28.75 -12.34 -9.85
N LYS A 194 28.95 -11.19 -9.21
CA LYS A 194 30.16 -10.86 -8.45
C LYS A 194 29.88 -11.05 -6.97
N LYS A 195 30.24 -12.22 -6.43
CA LYS A 195 29.89 -12.62 -5.06
C LYS A 195 30.43 -11.66 -4.00
N GLU A 196 31.57 -11.03 -4.26
CA GLU A 196 32.20 -10.02 -3.42
C GLU A 196 31.38 -8.72 -3.29
N LEU A 197 30.41 -8.49 -4.17
CA LEU A 197 29.48 -7.34 -4.12
C LEU A 197 28.12 -7.71 -3.49
N LEU A 198 27.93 -8.96 -3.07
CA LEU A 198 26.72 -9.39 -2.38
C LEU A 198 26.97 -9.36 -0.86
N GLU A 199 26.22 -8.52 -0.17
CA GLU A 199 26.30 -8.36 1.29
C GLU A 199 24.99 -8.75 1.97
N THR A 200 25.07 -9.03 3.28
CA THR A 200 23.88 -9.28 4.11
C THR A 200 23.52 -8.02 4.89
N VAL A 201 22.25 -7.64 4.89
CA VAL A 201 21.75 -6.56 5.75
C VAL A 201 22.04 -6.93 7.21
N SER A 202 22.80 -6.07 7.90
CA SER A 202 23.18 -6.31 9.29
C SER A 202 21.96 -6.34 10.22
N GLN A 203 21.97 -7.23 11.21
CA GLN A 203 20.96 -7.28 12.28
C GLN A 203 20.79 -5.91 12.98
N LYS A 204 21.86 -5.09 13.07
CA LYS A 204 21.79 -3.73 13.63
C LYS A 204 20.79 -2.82 12.91
N VAL A 205 20.52 -3.04 11.62
CA VAL A 205 19.51 -2.28 10.87
C VAL A 205 18.12 -2.68 11.32
N ILE A 206 17.88 -3.98 11.52
CA ILE A 206 16.62 -4.51 12.03
C ILE A 206 16.38 -4.05 13.48
N ASP A 207 17.42 -4.06 14.31
CA ASP A 207 17.32 -3.60 15.70
C ASP A 207 16.95 -2.11 15.78
N LYS A 208 17.52 -1.27 14.90
CA LYS A 208 17.15 0.15 14.76
C LYS A 208 15.71 0.33 14.31
N TYR A 209 15.22 -0.53 13.42
CA TYR A 209 13.81 -0.50 13.01
C TYR A 209 12.90 -0.80 14.21
N PHE A 210 13.20 -1.87 14.97
CA PHE A 210 12.46 -2.18 16.20
C PHE A 210 12.51 -1.05 17.23
N GLU A 211 13.65 -0.39 17.39
CA GLU A 211 13.79 0.78 18.27
C GLU A 211 12.90 1.94 17.80
N MET A 212 12.87 2.23 16.50
CA MET A 212 11.98 3.24 15.92
C MET A 212 10.51 2.93 16.21
N ILE A 213 10.05 1.69 16.00
CA ILE A 213 8.66 1.32 16.31
C ILE A 213 8.35 1.50 17.79
N LYS A 214 9.22 1.01 18.69
CA LYS A 214 9.04 1.21 20.14
C LYS A 214 9.05 2.69 20.55
N ASN A 215 9.73 3.55 19.79
CA ASN A 215 9.77 4.99 20.05
C ASN A 215 8.47 5.72 19.75
N LEU A 216 7.53 5.09 19.03
CA LEU A 216 6.18 5.61 18.81
C LEU A 216 5.29 5.55 20.06
N GLU A 217 5.62 4.72 21.05
CA GLU A 217 4.86 4.64 22.29
C GLU A 217 5.11 5.84 23.22
N PHE A 218 4.01 6.40 23.75
CA PHE A 218 4.05 7.47 24.74
C PHE A 218 4.14 6.95 26.18
N TYR A 219 3.69 5.71 26.43
CA TYR A 219 3.59 5.08 27.75
C TYR A 219 4.46 3.82 27.86
N LYS A 220 5.75 3.95 27.56
CA LYS A 220 6.71 2.83 27.54
C LYS A 220 6.89 2.09 28.86
N ASN A 221 6.58 2.70 30.01
CA ASN A 221 6.81 2.11 31.34
C ASN A 221 5.56 1.45 31.94
N GLN A 222 4.56 1.15 31.11
CA GLN A 222 3.25 0.64 31.54
C GLN A 222 3.01 -0.83 31.16
N GLN A 223 4.07 -1.59 30.86
CA GLN A 223 3.99 -2.98 30.36
C GLN A 223 3.08 -3.86 31.20
N LYS A 224 3.20 -3.81 32.54
CA LYS A 224 2.37 -4.60 33.46
C LYS A 224 0.88 -4.31 33.32
N SER A 225 0.51 -3.06 33.03
CA SER A 225 -0.89 -2.72 32.78
C SER A 225 -1.28 -3.01 31.33
N LYS A 226 -0.36 -2.95 30.37
CA LYS A 226 -0.62 -3.28 28.96
C LYS A 226 -0.96 -4.76 28.77
N SER A 227 -0.49 -5.64 29.65
CA SER A 227 -0.77 -7.09 29.58
C SER A 227 -2.23 -7.47 29.83
N GLN A 228 -3.08 -6.52 30.22
CA GLN A 228 -4.53 -6.72 30.32
C GLN A 228 -5.26 -6.54 28.97
N ILE A 229 -4.55 -6.12 27.93
CA ILE A 229 -5.07 -6.02 26.57
C ILE A 229 -4.70 -7.28 25.82
N LYS A 230 -5.73 -8.00 25.41
CA LYS A 230 -5.59 -9.19 24.59
C LYS A 230 -5.79 -8.85 23.13
N ILE A 231 -4.77 -9.12 22.32
CA ILE A 231 -4.71 -8.78 20.91
C ILE A 231 -4.70 -10.07 20.09
N ILE A 232 -5.66 -10.22 19.19
CA ILE A 232 -5.56 -11.20 18.11
C ILE A 232 -4.74 -10.59 16.99
N PHE A 233 -3.67 -11.27 16.58
CA PHE A 233 -2.83 -10.82 15.48
C PHE A 233 -2.90 -11.76 14.27
N SER A 234 -3.01 -11.19 13.07
CA SER A 234 -2.95 -11.91 11.80
C SER A 234 -2.04 -11.18 10.80
N ALA A 235 -0.98 -11.83 10.34
CA ALA A 235 -0.18 -11.34 9.22
C ALA A 235 -0.61 -11.93 7.87
N VAL A 236 -1.67 -12.73 7.84
CA VAL A 236 -2.16 -13.39 6.62
C VAL A 236 -1.05 -14.17 5.90
N ASN A 237 -0.30 -14.97 6.66
CA ASN A 237 0.87 -15.74 6.21
C ASN A 237 2.06 -14.89 5.72
N GLY A 238 1.99 -13.57 5.93
CA GLY A 238 2.95 -12.61 5.45
C GLY A 238 4.08 -12.25 6.42
N THR A 239 4.85 -11.28 5.95
CA THR A 239 6.08 -10.76 6.56
C THR A 239 5.89 -10.14 7.94
N GLY A 240 4.68 -9.68 8.29
CA GLY A 240 4.37 -9.10 9.60
C GLY A 240 4.51 -10.09 10.77
N THR A 241 4.48 -11.39 10.50
CA THR A 241 4.59 -12.47 11.51
C THR A 241 5.86 -12.35 12.36
N GLU A 242 6.99 -11.97 11.76
CA GLU A 242 8.28 -11.86 12.44
C GLU A 242 8.51 -10.49 13.10
N PHE A 243 7.54 -9.56 13.03
CA PHE A 243 7.73 -8.17 13.46
C PHE A 243 6.66 -7.71 14.44
N THR A 244 5.40 -7.65 14.00
CA THR A 244 4.32 -7.02 14.78
C THR A 244 4.08 -7.73 16.12
N PRO A 245 3.95 -9.07 16.19
CA PRO A 245 3.78 -9.76 17.48
C PRO A 245 4.94 -9.49 18.43
N ILE A 246 6.17 -9.57 17.95
CA ILE A 246 7.38 -9.37 18.75
C ILE A 246 7.39 -7.98 19.38
N VAL A 247 7.06 -6.94 18.62
CA VAL A 247 7.02 -5.57 19.14
C VAL A 247 5.91 -5.40 20.17
N LEU A 248 4.72 -5.92 19.89
CA LEU A 248 3.58 -5.83 20.80
C LEU A 248 3.86 -6.57 22.13
N GLU A 249 4.37 -7.80 22.07
CA GLU A 249 4.74 -8.59 23.24
C GLU A 249 5.86 -7.90 24.06
N GLN A 250 6.89 -7.38 23.39
CA GLN A 250 7.96 -6.62 24.05
C GLN A 250 7.46 -5.31 24.69
N SER A 251 6.35 -4.77 24.19
CA SER A 251 5.67 -3.58 24.75
C SER A 251 4.69 -3.94 25.88
N GLY A 252 4.52 -5.24 26.15
CA GLY A 252 3.79 -5.79 27.30
C GLY A 252 2.38 -6.28 27.00
N TYR A 253 1.93 -6.32 25.74
CA TYR A 253 0.59 -6.79 25.39
C TYR A 253 0.48 -8.33 25.39
N ASP A 254 -0.71 -8.87 25.65
CA ASP A 254 -1.02 -10.30 25.48
C ASP A 254 -1.42 -10.55 24.03
N VAL A 255 -0.53 -11.16 23.24
CA VAL A 255 -0.72 -11.35 21.80
C VAL A 255 -1.00 -12.82 21.50
N ILE A 256 -2.12 -13.07 20.84
CA ILE A 256 -2.50 -14.39 20.32
C ILE A 256 -2.47 -14.31 18.81
N GLN A 257 -1.47 -14.97 18.22
CA GLN A 257 -1.38 -15.07 16.77
C GLN A 257 -2.42 -16.08 16.24
N VAL A 258 -3.06 -15.75 15.13
CA VAL A 258 -3.91 -16.68 14.38
C VAL A 258 -3.02 -17.75 13.77
N ALA A 259 -3.06 -18.97 14.31
CA ALA A 259 -2.10 -20.01 13.98
C ALA A 259 -2.08 -20.34 12.48
N GLU A 260 -3.24 -20.30 11.82
CA GLU A 260 -3.42 -20.51 10.39
C GLU A 260 -2.73 -19.44 9.52
N HIS A 261 -2.44 -18.27 10.09
CA HIS A 261 -1.89 -17.10 9.42
C HIS A 261 -0.49 -16.72 9.91
N ALA A 262 0.09 -17.47 10.84
CA ALA A 262 1.33 -17.13 11.57
C ALA A 262 2.58 -17.86 11.04
N PHE A 263 2.57 -18.27 9.78
CA PHE A 263 3.70 -18.94 9.12
C PHE A 263 3.70 -18.62 7.63
N GLU A 264 4.87 -18.77 7.00
CA GLU A 264 5.04 -18.57 5.56
C GLU A 264 4.24 -19.61 4.76
N ASP A 265 3.27 -19.13 3.99
CA ASP A 265 2.47 -19.96 3.06
C ASP A 265 2.23 -19.17 1.77
N GLU A 266 2.93 -19.55 0.70
CA GLU A 266 2.84 -18.90 -0.61
C GLU A 266 1.48 -19.05 -1.29
N THR A 267 0.67 -20.00 -0.85
CA THR A 267 -0.65 -20.28 -1.45
C THR A 267 -1.77 -19.46 -0.82
N PHE A 268 -1.54 -18.88 0.35
CA PHE A 268 -2.55 -18.22 1.18
C PHE A 268 -3.81 -19.09 1.41
N LYS A 269 -3.64 -20.43 1.55
CA LYS A 269 -4.75 -21.40 1.56
C LYS A 269 -5.90 -21.08 2.54
N ASN A 270 -5.58 -20.42 3.66
CA ASN A 270 -6.54 -20.10 4.71
C ASN A 270 -7.24 -18.74 4.50
N VAL A 271 -6.80 -17.95 3.50
CA VAL A 271 -7.31 -16.61 3.24
C VAL A 271 -7.57 -16.40 1.75
N ILE A 272 -8.85 -16.30 1.38
CA ILE A 272 -9.28 -16.12 -0.01
C ILE A 272 -8.73 -14.82 -0.62
N ASN A 273 -8.69 -13.75 0.18
CA ASN A 273 -8.17 -12.45 -0.23
C ASN A 273 -7.39 -11.83 0.94
N PRO A 274 -6.09 -11.59 0.81
CA PRO A 274 -5.27 -11.15 1.93
C PRO A 274 -5.33 -9.64 2.20
N ASN A 275 -6.25 -8.92 1.55
CA ASN A 275 -6.45 -7.49 1.77
C ASN A 275 -7.31 -7.23 3.02
N PRO A 276 -6.81 -6.51 4.04
CA PRO A 276 -7.57 -6.15 5.24
C PRO A 276 -8.80 -5.26 4.96
N GLU A 277 -8.93 -4.68 3.77
CA GLU A 277 -10.14 -3.95 3.35
C GLU A 277 -11.37 -4.85 3.21
N PHE A 278 -11.20 -6.14 2.92
CA PHE A 278 -12.29 -7.04 2.53
C PHE A 278 -12.61 -8.09 3.59
N ASP A 279 -13.90 -8.37 3.77
CA ASP A 279 -14.44 -9.32 4.75
C ASP A 279 -13.78 -10.72 4.75
N PRO A 280 -13.38 -11.31 3.60
CA PRO A 280 -12.73 -12.62 3.60
C PRO A 280 -11.45 -12.71 4.44
N ALA A 281 -10.70 -11.62 4.61
CA ALA A 281 -9.49 -11.58 5.44
C ALA A 281 -9.80 -11.71 6.95
N TRP A 282 -11.02 -11.37 7.37
CA TRP A 282 -11.40 -11.22 8.78
C TRP A 282 -12.02 -12.47 9.41
N LYS A 283 -12.39 -13.48 8.62
CA LYS A 283 -13.16 -14.64 9.09
C LYS A 283 -12.48 -15.35 10.28
N ILE A 284 -11.27 -15.86 10.09
CA ILE A 284 -10.54 -16.61 11.13
C ILE A 284 -10.12 -15.70 12.30
N PRO A 285 -9.58 -14.48 12.08
CA PRO A 285 -9.29 -13.56 13.18
C PRO A 285 -10.49 -13.24 14.09
N LEU A 286 -11.68 -13.06 13.51
CA LEU A 286 -12.91 -12.83 14.29
C LEU A 286 -13.33 -14.05 15.12
N GLU A 287 -13.14 -15.27 14.60
CA GLU A 287 -13.38 -16.51 15.35
C GLU A 287 -12.43 -16.63 16.55
N TYR A 288 -11.15 -16.32 16.35
CA TYR A 288 -10.15 -16.25 17.43
C TYR A 288 -10.53 -15.19 18.48
N ALA A 289 -10.93 -14.00 18.05
CA ALA A 289 -11.25 -12.91 18.95
C ALA A 289 -12.44 -13.23 19.86
N LYS A 290 -13.46 -13.92 19.32
CA LYS A 290 -14.57 -14.46 20.10
C LYS A 290 -14.12 -15.58 21.04
N LYS A 291 -13.32 -16.53 20.56
CA LYS A 291 -12.84 -17.68 21.34
C LYS A 291 -12.03 -17.25 22.57
N TYR A 292 -11.14 -16.28 22.40
CA TYR A 292 -10.23 -15.85 23.46
C TYR A 292 -10.70 -14.63 24.23
N ASP A 293 -11.89 -14.10 23.92
CA ASP A 293 -12.41 -12.86 24.49
C ASP A 293 -11.39 -11.71 24.38
N ALA A 294 -11.00 -11.41 23.15
CA ALA A 294 -10.00 -10.38 22.86
C ALA A 294 -10.59 -8.96 22.90
N ASP A 295 -9.72 -7.98 23.11
CA ASP A 295 -10.09 -6.56 23.08
C ASP A 295 -9.93 -5.97 21.68
N LEU A 296 -8.89 -6.42 20.98
CA LEU A 296 -8.42 -5.84 19.73
C LEU A 296 -8.01 -6.96 18.76
N ILE A 297 -8.32 -6.77 17.48
CA ILE A 297 -7.78 -7.53 16.37
C ILE A 297 -6.90 -6.59 15.57
N ILE A 298 -5.66 -6.99 15.31
CA ILE A 298 -4.73 -6.30 14.43
C ILE A 298 -4.42 -7.22 13.25
N MET A 299 -4.43 -6.66 12.05
CA MET A 299 -4.07 -7.37 10.83
C MET A 299 -3.13 -6.55 9.96
N ASN A 300 -2.09 -7.22 9.46
CA ASN A 300 -1.25 -6.71 8.38
C ASN A 300 -1.51 -7.51 7.11
N ASP A 301 -1.41 -6.86 5.96
CA ASP A 301 -1.39 -7.55 4.66
C ASP A 301 -0.03 -8.25 4.44
N PRO A 302 0.16 -9.04 3.37
CA PRO A 302 1.31 -9.93 3.25
C PRO A 302 2.69 -9.26 3.31
N ASP A 303 2.82 -8.04 2.79
CA ASP A 303 4.06 -7.25 2.86
C ASP A 303 4.07 -6.20 3.98
N ALA A 304 3.06 -6.25 4.86
CA ALA A 304 2.87 -5.43 6.04
C ALA A 304 2.93 -3.91 5.80
N ASP A 305 2.56 -3.48 4.60
CA ASP A 305 2.40 -2.06 4.27
C ASP A 305 1.02 -1.54 4.72
N ARG A 306 0.02 -2.41 4.87
CA ARG A 306 -1.33 -2.05 5.36
C ARG A 306 -1.60 -2.50 6.79
N PHE A 307 -2.51 -1.79 7.42
CA PHE A 307 -2.99 -2.04 8.78
C PHE A 307 -4.50 -2.03 8.84
N GLY A 308 -5.10 -3.16 9.24
CA GLY A 308 -6.51 -3.28 9.58
C GLY A 308 -6.72 -3.52 11.07
N MET A 309 -7.84 -3.00 11.61
CA MET A 309 -8.23 -3.29 13.00
C MET A 309 -9.73 -3.55 13.20
N ALA A 310 -10.03 -4.33 14.24
CA ALA A 310 -11.36 -4.42 14.83
C ALA A 310 -11.28 -4.40 16.36
N VAL A 311 -12.20 -3.72 17.02
CA VAL A 311 -12.19 -3.57 18.50
C VAL A 311 -13.49 -4.10 19.08
N LYS A 312 -13.41 -4.69 20.27
CA LYS A 312 -14.59 -5.11 21.03
C LYS A 312 -15.32 -3.88 21.59
N HIS A 313 -16.59 -3.73 21.26
CA HIS A 313 -17.48 -2.70 21.77
C HIS A 313 -18.88 -3.29 21.95
N ASN A 314 -19.47 -3.14 23.14
CA ASN A 314 -20.77 -3.72 23.49
C ASN A 314 -20.89 -5.23 23.15
N ASN A 315 -19.85 -6.00 23.48
CA ASN A 315 -19.72 -7.44 23.17
C ASN A 315 -19.76 -7.83 21.68
N GLN A 316 -19.55 -6.86 20.79
CA GLN A 316 -19.41 -7.09 19.36
C GLN A 316 -18.05 -6.57 18.88
N PHE A 317 -17.49 -7.21 17.86
CA PHE A 317 -16.28 -6.71 17.21
C PHE A 317 -16.67 -5.77 16.08
N ILE A 318 -16.24 -4.51 16.18
CA ILE A 318 -16.49 -3.48 15.17
C ILE A 318 -15.18 -3.21 14.44
N ARG A 319 -15.18 -3.44 13.11
CA ARG A 319 -14.06 -3.10 12.23
C ARG A 319 -14.07 -1.61 11.96
N LEU A 320 -12.91 -0.96 12.09
CA LEU A 320 -12.71 0.40 11.60
C LEU A 320 -12.08 0.34 10.22
N ASN A 321 -12.62 1.13 9.30
CA ASN A 321 -12.03 1.29 7.97
C ASN A 321 -10.85 2.29 8.01
N GLY A 322 -10.20 2.52 6.86
CA GLY A 322 -9.03 3.37 6.83
C GLY A 322 -9.29 4.85 7.14
N ASN A 323 -10.47 5.36 6.79
CA ASN A 323 -10.94 6.71 7.11
C ASN A 323 -11.43 6.87 8.55
N GLU A 324 -11.59 5.78 9.31
CA GLU A 324 -11.95 5.80 10.73
C GLU A 324 -10.71 5.61 11.61
N THR A 325 -9.85 4.66 11.21
CA THR A 325 -8.59 4.35 11.89
C THR A 325 -7.60 5.52 11.81
N GLY A 326 -7.48 6.17 10.65
CA GLY A 326 -6.59 7.32 10.45
C GLY A 326 -6.85 8.45 11.46
N PRO A 327 -8.08 9.00 11.54
CA PRO A 327 -8.48 9.98 12.55
C PRO A 327 -8.13 9.61 13.99
N VAL A 328 -8.37 8.36 14.40
CA VAL A 328 -8.04 7.87 15.75
C VAL A 328 -6.54 7.94 16.00
N LEU A 329 -5.72 7.47 15.06
CA LEU A 329 -4.26 7.50 15.16
C LEU A 329 -3.72 8.94 15.15
N ILE A 330 -4.27 9.80 14.29
CA ILE A 330 -3.88 11.21 14.17
C ILE A 330 -4.14 11.95 15.48
N ASP A 331 -5.38 11.89 15.99
CA ASP A 331 -5.73 12.59 17.22
C ASP A 331 -4.93 12.05 18.41
N TRP A 332 -4.82 10.72 18.54
CA TRP A 332 -4.03 10.10 19.58
C TRP A 332 -2.58 10.58 19.57
N LYS A 333 -1.93 10.58 18.40
CA LYS A 333 -0.54 11.01 18.28
C LYS A 333 -0.38 12.49 18.61
N LEU A 334 -1.21 13.35 18.03
CA LEU A 334 -1.07 14.80 18.15
C LEU A 334 -1.45 15.30 19.56
N ASP A 335 -2.47 14.71 20.20
CA ASP A 335 -2.82 15.01 21.59
C ASP A 335 -1.67 14.67 22.53
N ASN A 336 -1.10 13.47 22.40
CA ASN A 336 0.02 13.06 23.23
C ASN A 336 1.27 13.92 22.99
N LEU A 337 1.60 14.24 21.73
CA LEU A 337 2.70 15.16 21.43
C LEU A 337 2.46 16.55 22.04
N LYS A 338 1.25 17.09 21.95
CA LYS A 338 0.89 18.38 22.54
C LYS A 338 0.99 18.35 24.07
N ARG A 339 0.39 17.35 24.72
CA ARG A 339 0.40 17.17 26.17
C ARG A 339 1.81 17.00 26.75
N LEU A 340 2.71 16.38 25.99
CA LEU A 340 4.11 16.18 26.35
C LEU A 340 5.02 17.33 25.91
N ASN A 341 4.49 18.42 25.33
CA ASN A 341 5.25 19.53 24.76
C ASN A 341 6.29 19.08 23.70
N LYS A 342 5.94 18.07 22.91
CA LYS A 342 6.74 17.47 21.82
C LYS A 342 6.17 17.70 20.43
N LEU A 343 5.01 18.37 20.30
CA LEU A 343 4.48 18.74 19.00
C LEU A 343 5.47 19.68 18.30
N PRO A 344 5.97 19.36 17.09
CA PRO A 344 6.95 20.20 16.42
C PRO A 344 6.32 21.52 15.97
N LYS A 345 7.17 22.51 15.71
CA LYS A 345 6.73 23.74 15.03
C LYS A 345 6.31 23.41 13.60
N ASN A 346 5.32 24.13 13.06
CA ASN A 346 4.79 23.91 11.70
C ASN A 346 4.53 22.41 11.40
N PRO A 347 3.72 21.73 12.23
CA PRO A 347 3.47 20.31 12.02
C PRO A 347 2.75 20.11 10.68
N ALA A 348 3.11 19.07 9.93
CA ALA A 348 2.56 18.76 8.62
C ALA A 348 1.97 17.35 8.56
N LEU A 349 0.72 17.27 8.09
CA LEU A 349 0.02 16.02 7.82
C LEU A 349 -0.16 15.84 6.31
N TYR A 350 0.10 14.64 5.81
CA TYR A 350 -0.01 14.28 4.40
C TYR A 350 -1.16 13.32 4.18
N SER A 351 -2.02 13.58 3.20
CA SER A 351 -3.12 12.69 2.87
C SER A 351 -3.48 12.77 1.38
N SER A 352 -4.14 11.74 0.85
CA SER A 352 -4.47 11.74 -0.58
C SER A 352 -5.70 12.60 -0.87
N PHE A 353 -5.89 13.00 -2.13
CA PHE A 353 -7.09 13.74 -2.55
C PHE A 353 -8.41 12.99 -2.32
N VAL A 354 -8.37 11.66 -2.20
CA VAL A 354 -9.54 10.79 -1.99
C VAL A 354 -9.64 10.25 -0.56
N THR A 355 -8.73 10.64 0.32
CA THR A 355 -8.80 10.36 1.75
C THR A 355 -9.75 11.33 2.45
N SER A 356 -10.54 10.84 3.42
CA SER A 356 -11.47 11.66 4.20
C SER A 356 -10.79 12.88 4.83
N ASP A 357 -11.51 13.99 4.87
CA ASP A 357 -11.08 15.23 5.50
C ASP A 357 -11.21 15.21 7.03
N LEU A 358 -11.77 14.18 7.66
CA LEU A 358 -11.85 14.13 9.13
C LEU A 358 -10.46 14.19 9.79
N GLY A 359 -9.51 13.38 9.31
CA GLY A 359 -8.14 13.40 9.81
C GLY A 359 -7.44 14.73 9.56
N ASP A 360 -7.70 15.35 8.40
CA ASP A 360 -7.17 16.66 8.05
C ASP A 360 -7.71 17.75 9.00
N ARG A 361 -9.00 17.71 9.30
CA ARG A 361 -9.66 18.67 10.20
C ARG A 361 -9.22 18.50 11.65
N ILE A 362 -9.06 17.26 12.12
CA ILE A 362 -8.48 16.98 13.44
C ILE A 362 -7.10 17.63 13.55
N ALA A 363 -6.20 17.36 12.59
CA ALA A 363 -4.83 17.86 12.62
C ALA A 363 -4.75 19.39 12.50
N SER A 364 -5.49 19.97 11.55
CA SER A 364 -5.45 21.42 11.29
C SER A 364 -6.20 22.22 12.35
N GLU A 365 -7.46 21.92 12.63
CA GLU A 365 -8.30 22.68 13.57
C GLU A 365 -7.90 22.41 15.04
N GLY A 366 -7.42 21.20 15.37
CA GLY A 366 -7.06 20.81 16.74
C GLY A 366 -5.61 21.15 17.14
N TYR A 367 -4.69 21.07 16.18
CA TYR A 367 -3.25 21.09 16.45
C TYR A 367 -2.47 22.08 15.57
N GLY A 368 -3.15 22.81 14.68
CA GLY A 368 -2.52 23.82 13.81
C GLY A 368 -1.62 23.21 12.74
N ALA A 369 -1.85 21.94 12.35
CA ALA A 369 -1.06 21.30 11.32
C ALA A 369 -1.40 21.80 9.91
N THR A 370 -0.37 21.98 9.09
CA THR A 370 -0.50 22.19 7.65
C THR A 370 -0.88 20.88 6.98
N ILE A 371 -1.90 20.91 6.12
CA ILE A 371 -2.34 19.73 5.37
C ILE A 371 -1.74 19.79 3.97
N VAL A 372 -0.95 18.76 3.63
CA VAL A 372 -0.37 18.59 2.30
C VAL A 372 -1.12 17.47 1.57
N LYS A 373 -1.88 17.85 0.54
CA LYS A 373 -2.66 16.90 -0.26
C LYS A 373 -1.88 16.41 -1.47
N THR A 374 -1.93 15.11 -1.74
CA THR A 374 -1.25 14.48 -2.88
C THR A 374 -2.18 13.58 -3.70
N LEU A 375 -1.74 13.17 -4.90
CA LEU A 375 -2.39 12.08 -5.64
C LEU A 375 -2.36 10.77 -4.82
N THR A 376 -3.27 9.85 -5.12
CA THR A 376 -3.22 8.47 -4.59
C THR A 376 -1.90 7.80 -4.98
N GLY A 377 -1.27 7.13 -4.02
CA GLY A 377 0.02 6.48 -4.11
C GLY A 377 1.04 7.15 -3.18
N PHE A 378 1.58 6.38 -2.24
CA PHE A 378 2.50 6.88 -1.21
C PHE A 378 3.80 7.48 -1.77
N LYS A 379 4.17 7.19 -3.02
CA LYS A 379 5.28 7.87 -3.72
C LYS A 379 5.15 9.39 -3.71
N TRP A 380 3.93 9.92 -3.90
CA TRP A 380 3.70 11.36 -3.92
C TRP A 380 3.87 11.96 -2.53
N MET A 381 3.37 11.29 -1.50
CA MET A 381 3.57 11.71 -0.10
C MET A 381 5.04 11.64 0.28
N GLY A 382 5.74 10.53 -0.01
CA GLY A 382 7.17 10.38 0.26
C GLY A 382 8.01 11.48 -0.40
N ASN A 383 7.68 11.85 -1.65
CA ASN A 383 8.33 12.94 -2.36
C ASN A 383 8.08 14.32 -1.73
N GLU A 384 6.86 14.60 -1.25
CA GLU A 384 6.58 15.86 -0.55
C GLU A 384 7.19 15.91 0.86
N ILE A 385 7.21 14.78 1.57
CA ILE A 385 7.88 14.65 2.88
C ILE A 385 9.40 14.90 2.72
N ALA A 386 10.00 14.42 1.63
CA ALA A 386 11.41 14.66 1.35
C ALA A 386 11.76 16.16 1.19
N LYS A 387 10.80 17.02 0.85
CA LYS A 387 10.95 18.48 0.64
C LYS A 387 10.63 19.31 1.90
N GLU A 388 10.27 18.68 3.01
CA GLU A 388 9.82 19.38 4.23
C GLU A 388 10.79 20.45 4.73
N LYS A 389 12.09 20.14 4.70
CA LYS A 389 13.14 21.08 5.13
C LYS A 389 13.13 22.37 4.31
N ASP A 390 12.92 22.25 3.00
CA ASP A 390 12.87 23.39 2.08
C ASP A 390 11.57 24.19 2.26
N ASN A 391 10.50 23.52 2.68
CA ASN A 391 9.19 24.12 2.93
C ASN A 391 9.00 24.64 4.37
N GLY A 392 9.98 24.42 5.28
CA GLY A 392 9.88 24.79 6.69
C GLY A 392 8.78 24.04 7.46
N LEU A 393 8.46 22.82 7.01
CA LEU A 393 7.47 21.93 7.60
C LEU A 393 8.13 20.83 8.43
N ASN A 394 7.38 20.21 9.35
CA ASN A 394 7.84 19.06 10.12
C ASN A 394 6.79 17.95 10.12
N PHE A 395 7.17 16.78 9.60
CA PHE A 395 6.31 15.61 9.54
C PHE A 395 5.65 15.28 10.88
N VAL A 396 4.34 15.06 10.87
CA VAL A 396 3.64 14.43 11.99
C VAL A 396 2.82 13.22 11.60
N PHE A 397 2.36 13.08 10.36
CA PHE A 397 1.58 11.92 9.94
C PHE A 397 1.41 11.87 8.42
N ALA A 398 1.33 10.69 7.83
CA ALA A 398 0.86 10.50 6.46
C ALA A 398 -0.09 9.32 6.37
N TYR A 399 -1.18 9.42 5.58
CA TYR A 399 -2.06 8.28 5.37
C TYR A 399 -2.91 8.33 4.11
N GLU A 400 -3.31 7.13 3.69
CA GLU A 400 -4.33 6.90 2.68
C GLU A 400 -5.50 6.13 3.29
N GLU A 401 -6.72 6.37 2.79
CA GLU A 401 -7.94 5.66 3.19
C GLU A 401 -7.88 4.15 2.91
N SER A 402 -6.96 3.74 2.04
CA SER A 402 -6.66 2.35 1.72
C SER A 402 -5.78 1.65 2.77
N PHE A 403 -6.02 1.95 4.05
CA PHE A 403 -5.43 1.26 5.22
C PHE A 403 -3.91 1.42 5.33
N GLY A 404 -3.36 2.52 4.81
CA GLY A 404 -1.91 2.78 4.80
C GLY A 404 -1.53 4.00 5.62
N TYR A 405 -0.57 3.86 6.52
CA TYR A 405 -0.18 4.90 7.48
C TYR A 405 1.34 4.99 7.61
N VAL A 406 1.85 6.19 7.83
CA VAL A 406 3.21 6.45 8.31
C VAL A 406 3.12 7.41 9.48
N LEU A 407 3.66 6.97 10.61
CA LEU A 407 3.68 7.67 11.88
C LEU A 407 5.09 8.16 12.19
N ASP A 408 6.13 7.52 11.69
CA ASP A 408 7.51 7.97 11.76
C ASP A 408 8.11 7.99 10.35
N ASP A 409 8.69 9.12 9.99
CA ASP A 409 9.19 9.40 8.66
C ASP A 409 10.54 8.68 8.38
N SER A 410 11.03 7.87 9.31
CA SER A 410 12.13 6.93 9.04
C SER A 410 11.75 5.88 7.99
N THR A 411 10.46 5.56 7.82
CA THR A 411 9.94 4.91 6.62
C THR A 411 9.34 5.93 5.65
N ARG A 412 9.40 5.61 4.36
CA ARG A 412 8.87 6.46 3.27
C ARG A 412 7.82 5.74 2.42
N ASP A 413 7.40 4.59 2.89
CA ASP A 413 6.24 3.85 2.41
C ASP A 413 5.40 3.45 3.62
N LYS A 414 4.18 3.02 3.35
CA LYS A 414 3.22 2.63 4.38
C LYS A 414 3.81 1.57 5.31
N ASP A 415 3.54 1.72 6.60
CA ASP A 415 4.07 0.86 7.65
C ASP A 415 2.94 0.44 8.59
N GLY A 416 2.41 -0.76 8.35
CA GLY A 416 1.36 -1.33 9.18
C GLY A 416 1.83 -1.69 10.59
N ILE A 417 3.14 -1.84 10.82
CA ILE A 417 3.75 -2.19 12.10
C ILE A 417 3.74 -0.94 13.01
N GLN A 418 4.03 0.24 12.46
CA GLN A 418 3.90 1.52 13.18
C GLN A 418 2.47 1.76 13.67
N ALA A 419 1.48 1.57 12.79
CA ALA A 419 0.08 1.72 13.17
C ALA A 419 -0.33 0.71 14.26
N SER A 420 0.18 -0.52 14.19
CA SER A 420 -0.12 -1.60 15.13
C SER A 420 0.28 -1.28 16.58
N ILE A 421 1.47 -0.73 16.80
CA ILE A 421 1.90 -0.38 18.16
C ILE A 421 1.09 0.79 18.72
N MET A 422 0.82 1.81 17.90
CA MET A 422 0.16 3.03 18.34
C MET A 422 -1.32 2.81 18.65
N ILE A 423 -2.02 2.00 17.84
CA ILE A 423 -3.43 1.68 18.08
C ILE A 423 -3.62 0.78 19.30
N ALA A 424 -2.66 -0.10 19.59
CA ALA A 424 -2.68 -0.95 20.78
C ALA A 424 -2.52 -0.09 22.04
N GLU A 425 -1.66 0.94 21.99
CA GLU A 425 -1.50 1.89 23.08
C GLU A 425 -2.76 2.75 23.29
N ALA A 426 -3.39 3.23 22.21
CA ALA A 426 -4.65 3.95 22.29
C ALA A 426 -5.76 3.06 22.88
N CYS A 427 -5.87 1.80 22.42
CA CYS A 427 -6.84 0.83 22.93
C CYS A 427 -6.64 0.59 24.44
N TRP A 428 -5.40 0.37 24.86
CA TRP A 428 -5.05 0.22 26.27
C TRP A 428 -5.49 1.43 27.10
N TYR A 429 -5.11 2.63 26.66
CA TYR A 429 -5.37 3.86 27.39
C TYR A 429 -6.86 4.13 27.58
N TYR A 430 -7.67 3.98 26.52
CA TYR A 430 -9.11 4.19 26.60
C TYR A 430 -9.81 3.09 27.40
N LYS A 431 -9.32 1.84 27.34
CA LYS A 431 -9.85 0.77 28.20
C LYS A 431 -9.66 1.09 29.70
N GLN A 432 -8.56 1.75 30.09
CA GLN A 432 -8.38 2.22 31.48
C GLN A 432 -9.44 3.23 31.93
N LYS A 433 -10.08 3.90 30.97
CA LYS A 433 -11.16 4.87 31.20
C LYS A 433 -12.55 4.28 31.02
N ASN A 434 -12.66 2.95 30.90
CA ASN A 434 -13.91 2.25 30.56
C ASN A 434 -14.50 2.70 29.21
N MET A 435 -13.64 3.05 28.25
CA MET A 435 -14.01 3.42 26.90
C MET A 435 -13.37 2.47 25.89
N THR A 436 -14.00 2.28 24.74
CA THR A 436 -13.42 1.60 23.59
C THR A 436 -12.92 2.62 22.57
N LEU A 437 -12.23 2.15 21.52
CA LEU A 437 -11.86 3.01 20.40
C LEU A 437 -13.08 3.51 19.60
N ILE A 438 -14.24 2.85 19.73
CA ILE A 438 -15.51 3.32 19.13
C ILE A 438 -16.01 4.54 19.90
N ASP A 439 -16.05 4.47 21.24
CA ASP A 439 -16.44 5.61 22.06
C ASP A 439 -15.51 6.82 21.83
N TYR A 440 -14.22 6.55 21.63
CA TYR A 440 -13.26 7.59 21.29
C TYR A 440 -13.51 8.18 19.91
N LEU A 441 -13.73 7.35 18.88
CA LEU A 441 -14.08 7.83 17.54
C LEU A 441 -15.38 8.64 17.54
N ASP A 442 -16.40 8.20 18.29
CA ASP A 442 -17.66 8.95 18.47
C ASP A 442 -17.41 10.33 19.09
N SER A 443 -16.48 10.45 20.04
CA SER A 443 -16.10 11.76 20.60
C SER A 443 -15.45 12.70 19.57
N LEU A 444 -14.75 12.15 18.57
CA LEU A 444 -14.23 12.93 17.44
C LEU A 444 -15.38 13.35 16.52
N TYR A 445 -16.35 12.47 16.28
CA TYR A 445 -17.54 12.82 15.51
C TYR A 445 -18.42 13.88 16.18
N ASP A 446 -18.57 13.85 17.51
CA ASP A 446 -19.27 14.90 18.25
C ASP A 446 -18.67 16.29 18.00
N LYS A 447 -17.34 16.35 17.86
CA LYS A 447 -16.60 17.59 17.65
C LYS A 447 -16.58 18.04 16.18
N TYR A 448 -16.38 17.11 15.25
CA TYR A 448 -16.12 17.43 13.85
C TYR A 448 -17.31 17.16 12.91
N GLY A 449 -18.36 16.47 13.38
CA GLY A 449 -19.47 15.95 12.59
C GLY A 449 -19.33 14.44 12.35
N TYR A 450 -20.43 13.74 12.14
CA TYR A 450 -20.42 12.29 11.89
C TYR A 450 -20.17 11.98 10.42
N TYR A 451 -19.12 11.21 10.16
CA TYR A 451 -18.73 10.81 8.81
C TYR A 451 -19.27 9.42 8.47
N PHE A 452 -19.69 9.24 7.22
CA PHE A 452 -19.84 7.94 6.60
C PHE A 452 -19.05 7.92 5.30
N THR A 453 -18.19 6.93 5.14
CA THR A 453 -17.30 6.82 3.98
C THR A 453 -17.59 5.54 3.21
N ASP A 454 -17.66 5.62 1.89
CA ASP A 454 -17.84 4.43 1.05
C ASP A 454 -17.05 4.57 -0.26
N THR A 455 -16.68 3.44 -0.86
CA THR A 455 -16.03 3.40 -2.16
C THR A 455 -16.68 2.35 -3.04
N ILE A 456 -17.28 2.81 -4.13
CA ILE A 456 -17.97 1.97 -5.09
C ILE A 456 -17.05 1.72 -6.27
N ASN A 457 -16.84 0.44 -6.59
CA ASN A 457 -16.08 0.00 -7.74
C ASN A 457 -17.04 -0.51 -8.82
N LEU A 458 -17.15 0.22 -9.92
CA LEU A 458 -17.86 -0.24 -11.12
C LEU A 458 -16.88 -1.00 -12.00
N ASN A 459 -17.02 -2.32 -12.05
CA ASN A 459 -16.13 -3.19 -12.82
C ASN A 459 -16.66 -3.38 -14.24
N PHE A 460 -15.75 -3.30 -15.21
CA PHE A 460 -16.01 -3.50 -16.63
C PHE A 460 -15.11 -4.63 -17.15
N LYS A 461 -15.45 -5.18 -18.32
CA LYS A 461 -14.51 -6.08 -19.00
C LYS A 461 -13.32 -5.26 -19.53
N PRO A 462 -12.10 -5.84 -19.62
CA PRO A 462 -10.93 -5.14 -20.15
C PRO A 462 -11.18 -4.43 -21.48
N GLU A 463 -11.86 -5.10 -22.42
CA GLU A 463 -12.20 -4.58 -23.74
C GLU A 463 -13.25 -3.45 -23.74
N GLU A 464 -14.02 -3.31 -22.65
CA GLU A 464 -15.05 -2.28 -22.50
C GLU A 464 -14.55 -1.04 -21.75
N LYS A 465 -13.36 -1.11 -21.12
CA LYS A 465 -12.85 -0.10 -20.18
C LYS A 465 -12.95 1.31 -20.76
N ASP A 466 -12.28 1.54 -21.88
CA ASP A 466 -12.22 2.86 -22.49
C ASP A 466 -13.55 3.28 -23.12
N LEU A 467 -14.27 2.34 -23.72
CA LEU A 467 -15.55 2.58 -24.36
C LEU A 467 -16.64 3.01 -23.37
N LYS A 468 -16.61 2.50 -22.13
CA LYS A 468 -17.60 2.85 -21.10
C LYS A 468 -17.13 3.99 -20.20
N ILE A 469 -15.86 3.99 -19.77
CA ILE A 469 -15.39 4.96 -18.77
C ILE A 469 -15.17 6.36 -19.38
N LYS A 470 -14.57 6.47 -20.57
CA LYS A 470 -14.28 7.79 -21.18
C LYS A 470 -15.55 8.63 -21.37
N PRO A 471 -16.67 8.09 -21.90
CA PRO A 471 -17.91 8.85 -22.00
C PRO A 471 -18.49 9.28 -20.65
N LEU A 472 -18.40 8.44 -19.62
CA LEU A 472 -18.88 8.78 -18.27
C LEU A 472 -18.11 9.97 -17.68
N MET A 473 -16.77 9.90 -17.73
CA MET A 473 -15.92 10.99 -17.24
C MET A 473 -16.10 12.26 -18.07
N GLN A 474 -16.25 12.15 -19.39
CA GLN A 474 -16.51 13.30 -20.25
C GLN A 474 -17.87 13.93 -19.96
N SER A 475 -18.92 13.13 -19.74
CA SER A 475 -20.26 13.60 -19.39
C SER A 475 -20.23 14.41 -18.08
N LEU A 476 -19.57 13.91 -17.04
CA LEU A 476 -19.40 14.62 -15.77
C LEU A 476 -18.66 15.96 -15.94
N ARG A 477 -17.62 16.00 -16.80
CA ARG A 477 -16.86 17.23 -17.08
C ARG A 477 -17.66 18.26 -17.86
N THR A 478 -18.37 17.85 -18.90
CA THR A 478 -18.99 18.78 -19.86
C THR A 478 -20.37 19.24 -19.44
N LYS A 479 -21.20 18.34 -18.89
CA LYS A 479 -22.53 18.71 -18.37
C LYS A 479 -22.41 19.47 -17.05
N GLY A 480 -21.35 19.19 -16.28
CA GLY A 480 -21.19 19.69 -14.92
C GLY A 480 -22.24 19.11 -13.96
N LEU A 481 -22.15 19.49 -12.70
CA LEU A 481 -23.12 19.14 -11.66
C LEU A 481 -23.27 20.32 -10.72
N ILE A 482 -24.49 20.86 -10.62
CA ILE A 482 -24.81 22.02 -9.77
C ILE A 482 -25.51 21.62 -8.47
N GLU A 483 -26.15 20.45 -8.45
CA GLU A 483 -26.92 19.91 -7.33
C GLU A 483 -26.95 18.39 -7.45
N ILE A 484 -26.98 17.68 -6.32
CA ILE A 484 -27.22 16.23 -6.24
C ILE A 484 -27.85 15.88 -4.89
N ALA A 485 -28.87 15.02 -4.89
CA ALA A 485 -29.61 14.61 -3.70
C ALA A 485 -30.17 15.80 -2.88
N ASN A 486 -30.63 16.85 -3.57
CA ASN A 486 -31.06 18.14 -3.01
C ASN A 486 -29.94 18.90 -2.26
N LEU A 487 -28.67 18.65 -2.59
CA LEU A 487 -27.52 19.35 -2.03
C LEU A 487 -26.80 20.11 -3.13
N LYS A 488 -26.56 21.39 -2.92
CA LYS A 488 -25.84 22.22 -3.86
C LYS A 488 -24.37 21.79 -3.96
N VAL A 489 -23.85 21.67 -5.19
CA VAL A 489 -22.42 21.53 -5.46
C VAL A 489 -21.78 22.93 -5.38
N ILE A 490 -20.92 23.13 -4.40
CA ILE A 490 -20.28 24.44 -4.13
C ILE A 490 -18.90 24.57 -4.78
N LYS A 491 -18.25 23.45 -5.09
CA LYS A 491 -16.94 23.42 -5.74
C LYS A 491 -16.77 22.12 -6.51
N THR A 492 -16.21 22.22 -7.70
CA THR A 492 -15.75 21.07 -8.49
C THR A 492 -14.27 21.25 -8.79
N GLU A 493 -13.49 20.20 -8.60
CA GLU A 493 -12.07 20.14 -8.95
C GLU A 493 -11.87 19.09 -10.03
N ASP A 494 -11.28 19.49 -11.16
CA ASP A 494 -10.81 18.59 -12.20
C ASP A 494 -9.30 18.54 -12.19
N TYR A 495 -8.76 17.35 -11.94
CA TYR A 495 -7.34 17.12 -11.75
C TYR A 495 -6.63 16.77 -13.06
N ILE A 496 -7.34 16.74 -14.21
CA ILE A 496 -6.78 16.29 -15.49
C ILE A 496 -5.54 17.08 -15.92
N ASN A 497 -5.48 18.37 -15.60
CA ASN A 497 -4.36 19.27 -15.92
C ASN A 497 -3.38 19.49 -14.75
N GLY A 498 -3.57 18.74 -13.65
CA GLY A 498 -2.82 18.91 -12.41
C GLY A 498 -3.40 20.00 -11.51
N LEU A 499 -3.30 19.80 -10.21
CA LEU A 499 -3.75 20.71 -9.15
C LEU A 499 -2.82 20.57 -7.94
N TYR A 500 -2.73 21.62 -7.11
CA TYR A 500 -1.98 21.58 -5.85
C TYR A 500 -0.53 21.09 -5.99
N ASN A 501 0.17 21.54 -7.04
CA ASN A 501 1.54 21.11 -7.39
C ASN A 501 1.69 19.61 -7.68
N MET A 502 0.60 18.93 -8.01
CA MET A 502 0.59 17.54 -8.47
C MET A 502 0.34 17.48 -9.98
N PRO A 503 0.90 16.45 -10.68
CA PRO A 503 0.65 16.27 -12.09
C PRO A 503 -0.80 15.85 -12.38
N GLY A 504 -1.15 15.90 -13.66
CA GLY A 504 -2.49 15.54 -14.14
C GLY A 504 -2.90 14.11 -13.80
N GLN A 505 -4.14 13.94 -13.37
CA GLN A 505 -4.78 12.64 -13.20
C GLN A 505 -6.26 12.74 -13.58
N ASP A 506 -6.79 11.68 -14.22
CA ASP A 506 -8.22 11.58 -14.52
C ASP A 506 -9.02 11.37 -13.22
N LEU A 507 -9.37 12.49 -12.57
CA LEU A 507 -10.07 12.55 -11.30
C LEU A 507 -10.92 13.80 -11.27
N LEU A 508 -12.19 13.64 -10.89
CA LEU A 508 -13.11 14.73 -10.57
C LEU A 508 -13.50 14.64 -9.10
N LYS A 509 -13.60 15.78 -8.43
CA LYS A 509 -14.09 15.86 -7.05
C LYS A 509 -15.12 16.97 -6.91
N PHE A 510 -16.24 16.64 -6.30
CA PHE A 510 -17.40 17.51 -6.11
C PHE A 510 -17.65 17.71 -4.62
N TYR A 511 -17.60 18.96 -4.17
CA TYR A 511 -17.85 19.35 -2.78
C TYR A 511 -19.26 19.91 -2.66
N LEU A 512 -20.00 19.43 -1.66
CA LEU A 512 -21.38 19.80 -1.38
C LEU A 512 -21.43 20.84 -0.25
N GLU A 513 -22.53 21.59 -0.19
CA GLU A 513 -22.70 22.71 0.76
C GLU A 513 -22.65 22.32 2.24
N ASP A 514 -22.86 21.04 2.56
CA ASP A 514 -22.90 20.51 3.92
C ASP A 514 -21.59 19.83 4.36
N LYS A 515 -20.49 20.09 3.63
CA LYS A 515 -19.15 19.50 3.79
C LYS A 515 -19.00 18.06 3.26
N SER A 516 -20.09 17.41 2.84
CA SER A 516 -20.00 16.13 2.14
C SER A 516 -19.30 16.33 0.78
N TRP A 517 -18.70 15.27 0.25
CA TRP A 517 -18.11 15.31 -1.09
C TRP A 517 -18.07 13.92 -1.69
N PHE A 518 -17.95 13.87 -3.02
CA PHE A 518 -17.66 12.63 -3.73
C PHE A 518 -16.63 12.85 -4.82
N ALA A 519 -15.92 11.80 -5.20
CA ALA A 519 -14.89 11.85 -6.23
C ALA A 519 -15.03 10.66 -7.19
N VAL A 520 -14.76 10.89 -8.48
CA VAL A 520 -14.85 9.88 -9.54
C VAL A 520 -13.50 9.77 -10.23
N ARG A 521 -12.95 8.55 -10.30
CA ARG A 521 -11.61 8.27 -10.82
C ARG A 521 -11.53 6.91 -11.52
N PRO A 522 -11.14 6.85 -12.80
CA PRO A 522 -10.79 5.60 -13.46
C PRO A 522 -9.60 4.92 -12.79
N SER A 523 -9.64 3.59 -12.69
CA SER A 523 -8.47 2.82 -12.25
C SER A 523 -7.40 2.80 -13.36
N GLY A 524 -6.16 3.13 -13.00
CA GLY A 524 -5.03 3.05 -13.92
C GLY A 524 -4.74 1.61 -14.35
N THR A 525 -4.80 0.66 -13.40
CA THR A 525 -4.33 -0.72 -13.58
C THR A 525 -5.44 -1.74 -13.84
N GLU A 526 -6.70 -1.41 -13.54
CA GLU A 526 -7.83 -2.34 -13.65
C GLU A 526 -8.96 -1.71 -14.49
N PRO A 527 -9.79 -2.51 -15.18
CA PRO A 527 -10.91 -1.99 -15.96
C PRO A 527 -12.09 -1.62 -15.06
N LYS A 528 -11.91 -0.63 -14.18
CA LYS A 528 -12.95 -0.18 -13.25
C LYS A 528 -12.96 1.33 -13.04
N LEU A 529 -14.15 1.87 -12.75
CA LEU A 529 -14.36 3.25 -12.30
C LEU A 529 -14.59 3.25 -10.79
N LYS A 530 -13.83 4.05 -10.05
CA LYS A 530 -13.97 4.21 -8.61
C LYS A 530 -14.74 5.46 -8.29
N ILE A 531 -15.72 5.34 -7.40
CA ILE A 531 -16.48 6.48 -6.86
C ILE A 531 -16.29 6.47 -5.34
N TYR A 532 -15.67 7.53 -4.82
CA TYR A 532 -15.43 7.72 -3.39
C TYR A 532 -16.49 8.65 -2.84
N PHE A 533 -17.07 8.32 -1.70
CA PHE A 533 -18.08 9.12 -1.03
C PHE A 533 -17.65 9.45 0.40
N ILE A 534 -17.81 10.71 0.77
CA ILE A 534 -17.80 11.19 2.15
C ILE A 534 -19.12 11.90 2.42
N GLY A 535 -19.95 11.32 3.27
CA GLY A 535 -21.14 11.97 3.81
C GLY A 535 -20.87 12.48 5.21
N VAL A 536 -21.25 13.74 5.48
CA VAL A 536 -21.14 14.35 6.82
C VAL A 536 -22.54 14.71 7.31
N ASP A 537 -22.91 14.31 8.52
CA ASP A 537 -24.21 14.67 9.11
C ASP A 537 -24.15 14.69 10.66
N LYS A 538 -25.32 14.83 11.30
CA LYS A 538 -25.52 14.83 12.75
C LYS A 538 -25.53 13.43 13.37
N SER A 539 -25.51 12.38 12.55
CA SER A 539 -25.38 10.99 13.01
C SER A 539 -24.89 10.10 11.86
N HIS A 540 -24.26 8.96 12.21
CA HIS A 540 -23.86 7.94 11.23
C HIS A 540 -25.00 7.49 10.32
N LYS A 541 -26.21 7.30 10.88
CA LYS A 541 -27.38 6.85 10.13
C LYS A 541 -27.75 7.84 9.03
N LEU A 542 -27.78 9.13 9.35
CA LEU A 542 -28.11 10.18 8.39
C LEU A 542 -27.01 10.34 7.33
N ALA A 543 -25.74 10.33 7.75
CA ALA A 543 -24.60 10.38 6.83
C ALA A 543 -24.62 9.21 5.83
N LYS A 544 -24.95 7.99 6.27
CA LYS A 544 -25.10 6.81 5.41
C LYS A 544 -26.28 6.91 4.45
N GLN A 545 -27.44 7.37 4.93
CA GLN A 545 -28.62 7.60 4.09
C GLN A 545 -28.33 8.63 3.00
N LYS A 546 -27.59 9.69 3.33
CA LYS A 546 -27.15 10.72 2.39
C LYS A 546 -26.24 10.17 1.31
N VAL A 547 -25.18 9.42 1.66
CA VAL A 547 -24.31 8.78 0.66
C VAL A 547 -25.10 7.84 -0.24
N SER A 548 -26.06 7.10 0.33
CA SER A 548 -26.94 6.23 -0.46
C SER A 548 -27.78 7.04 -1.46
N ALA A 549 -28.34 8.18 -1.06
CA ALA A 549 -29.12 9.05 -1.93
C ALA A 549 -28.26 9.66 -3.06
N ILE A 550 -27.08 10.18 -2.73
CA ILE A 550 -26.12 10.72 -3.72
C ILE A 550 -25.77 9.63 -4.74
N TYR A 551 -25.49 8.40 -4.29
CA TYR A 551 -25.17 7.32 -5.22
C TYR A 551 -26.35 6.96 -6.13
N GLN A 552 -27.58 6.87 -5.61
CA GLN A 552 -28.75 6.54 -6.45
C GLN A 552 -28.98 7.59 -7.55
N GLU A 553 -28.88 8.87 -7.22
CA GLU A 553 -29.03 9.94 -8.21
C GLU A 553 -27.88 9.94 -9.23
N LEU A 554 -26.64 9.71 -8.76
CA LEU A 554 -25.48 9.59 -9.66
C LEU A 554 -25.65 8.43 -10.64
N LYS A 555 -26.22 7.30 -10.22
CA LYS A 555 -26.51 6.17 -11.12
C LYS A 555 -27.49 6.55 -12.22
N GLN A 556 -28.54 7.30 -11.87
CA GLN A 556 -29.52 7.78 -12.84
C GLN A 556 -28.88 8.77 -13.83
N LEU A 557 -28.07 9.71 -13.33
CA LEU A 557 -27.39 10.72 -14.15
C LEU A 557 -26.35 10.11 -15.10
N LEU A 558 -25.70 9.04 -14.67
CA LEU A 558 -24.67 8.33 -15.42
C LEU A 558 -25.21 7.16 -16.26
N GLU A 559 -26.49 6.82 -16.14
CA GLU A 559 -27.12 5.69 -16.83
C GLU A 559 -26.41 4.34 -16.56
N ILE A 560 -26.03 4.08 -15.30
CA ILE A 560 -25.24 2.90 -14.86
C ILE A 560 -25.96 1.97 -13.88
#